data_AF-A0A1Y4WQ26-F1
#
_entry.id   AF-A0A1Y4WQ26-F1
#
_cell.length_a   1.000
_cell.length_b   1.000
_cell.length_c   1.000
_cell.angle_alpha   90.00
_cell.angle_beta   90.00
_cell.angle_gamma   90.00
#
_symmetry.space_group_name_H-M   'P 1'
#
loop_
_entity.id
_entity.type
_entity.pdbx_description
1 polymer ?
#
loop_
_entity_poly.entity_id
_entity_poly.type
_entity_poly.pdbx_seq_one_letter_code
_entity_poly.pdbx_strand_id
1 'polypeptide(L)'
;MLLRAGRGDAEGLFRWHWLLTDSLEICCDLCGHLYQGPKKSLRWLETARPEGYALYTDALSRLDAAALERWVAYLEALLDGPQ
;
A
#
# COMPACT_ATOMS: atom_id res chain seq x y z
N MET A 1 1.91 12.34 0.77
CA MET A 1 2.51 11.68 -0.42
C MET A 1 1.48 11.43 -1.52
N LEU A 2 0.30 10.86 -1.19
CA LEU A 2 -0.78 10.54 -2.13
C LEU A 2 -1.12 11.66 -3.15
N LEU A 3 -1.45 12.87 -2.68
CA LEU A 3 -1.78 14.01 -3.55
C LEU A 3 -0.67 14.42 -4.55
N ARG A 4 0.57 13.97 -4.32
CA ARG A 4 1.74 14.29 -5.15
C ARG A 4 2.12 13.15 -6.09
N ALA A 5 1.59 11.94 -5.90
CA ALA A 5 1.88 10.77 -6.73
C ALA A 5 1.09 10.76 -8.05
N GLY A 6 -0.06 11.45 -8.12
CA GLY A 6 -0.93 11.49 -9.31
C GLY A 6 -0.42 12.32 -10.49
N ARG A 7 0.82 12.82 -10.45
CA ARG A 7 1.41 13.54 -11.59
C ARG A 7 1.97 12.51 -12.57
N GLY A 8 1.51 12.53 -13.83
CA GLY A 8 2.00 11.61 -14.88
C GLY A 8 3.43 11.88 -15.36
N ASP A 9 4.23 12.61 -14.59
CA ASP A 9 5.62 12.93 -14.86
C ASP A 9 6.58 12.04 -14.06
N ALA A 10 7.87 12.15 -14.33
CA ALA A 10 8.89 11.31 -13.67
C ALA A 10 8.87 11.44 -12.13
N GLU A 11 8.60 12.64 -11.60
CA GLU A 11 8.51 12.85 -10.16
C GLU A 11 7.29 12.13 -9.56
N GLY A 12 6.12 12.24 -10.19
CA GLY A 12 4.92 11.58 -9.72
C GLY A 12 5.04 10.05 -9.77
N LEU A 13 5.63 9.50 -10.84
CA LEU A 13 5.96 8.07 -10.94
C LEU A 13 6.91 7.63 -9.82
N PHE A 14 7.94 8.41 -9.53
CA PHE A 14 8.86 8.11 -8.44
C PHE A 14 8.13 8.12 -7.08
N ARG A 15 7.30 9.13 -6.83
CA ARG A 15 6.50 9.25 -5.60
C ARG A 15 5.46 8.15 -5.46
N TRP A 16 4.92 7.64 -6.57
CA TRP A 16 4.00 6.50 -6.59
C TRP A 16 4.65 5.26 -6.00
N HIS A 17 5.80 4.86 -6.56
CA HIS A 17 6.53 3.69 -6.12
C HIS A 17 7.10 3.86 -4.71
N TRP A 18 7.52 5.08 -4.34
CA TRP A 18 7.90 5.40 -2.97
C TRP A 18 6.72 5.16 -2.03
N LEU A 19 5.55 5.74 -2.30
CA LEU A 19 4.38 5.55 -1.44
C LEU A 19 4.02 4.07 -1.27
N LEU A 20 4.03 3.28 -2.35
CA LEU A 20 3.80 1.84 -2.26
C LEU A 20 4.83 1.13 -1.37
N THR A 21 6.11 1.49 -1.49
CA THR A 21 7.19 0.91 -0.69
C THR A 21 6.99 1.18 0.80
N ASP A 22 6.81 2.45 1.19
CA ASP A 22 6.61 2.83 2.60
C ASP A 22 5.31 2.26 3.15
N SER A 23 4.23 2.28 2.36
CA SER A 23 2.91 1.86 2.81
C SER A 23 2.78 0.35 3.00
N LEU A 24 3.60 -0.47 2.34
CA LEU A 24 3.66 -1.91 2.61
C LEU A 24 4.23 -2.19 4.01
N GLU A 25 5.26 -1.45 4.42
CA GLU A 25 5.83 -1.53 5.77
C GLU A 25 4.82 -1.04 6.82
N ILE A 26 4.16 0.10 6.57
CA ILE A 26 3.06 0.60 7.42
C ILE A 26 1.95 -0.44 7.58
N CYS A 27 1.55 -1.12 6.50
CA CYS A 27 0.54 -2.17 6.58
C CYS A 27 0.95 -3.31 7.50
N CYS A 28 2.22 -3.71 7.45
CA CYS A 28 2.77 -4.73 8.33
C CYS A 28 2.67 -4.26 9.79
N ASP A 29 3.12 -3.05 10.08
CA ASP A 29 3.09 -2.47 11.44
C ASP A 29 1.66 -2.35 11.99
N LEU A 30 0.72 -1.83 11.20
CA LEU A 30 -0.69 -1.71 11.58
C LEU A 30 -1.34 -3.06 11.89
N CYS A 31 -0.84 -4.14 11.28
CA CYS A 31 -1.32 -5.49 11.53
C CYS A 31 -0.52 -6.26 12.60
N GLY A 32 0.42 -5.60 13.29
CA GLY A 32 1.31 -6.25 14.26
C GLY A 32 2.24 -7.30 13.63
N HIS A 33 2.51 -7.20 12.34
CA HIS A 33 3.43 -8.09 11.60
C HIS A 33 4.76 -7.38 11.37
N LEU A 34 5.88 -8.03 11.69
CA LEU A 34 7.20 -7.47 11.38
C LEU A 34 7.41 -7.43 9.86
N TYR A 35 7.77 -6.27 9.31
CA TYR A 35 8.18 -6.15 7.92
C TYR A 35 9.50 -6.91 7.68
N GLN A 36 9.48 -7.91 6.79
CA GLN A 36 10.65 -8.75 6.48
C GLN A 36 11.15 -8.56 5.04
N GLY A 37 10.88 -7.37 4.48
CA GLY A 37 11.14 -7.06 3.08
C GLY A 37 10.02 -7.50 2.15
N PRO A 38 10.00 -6.97 0.92
CA PRO A 38 8.81 -6.95 0.07
C PRO A 38 8.32 -8.35 -0.29
N LYS A 39 9.22 -9.28 -0.60
CA LYS A 39 8.85 -10.66 -0.97
C LYS A 39 8.09 -11.39 0.15
N LYS A 40 8.55 -11.24 1.40
CA LYS A 40 7.95 -11.95 2.53
C LYS A 40 6.67 -11.25 2.98
N SER A 41 6.69 -9.92 3.04
CA SER A 41 5.51 -9.13 3.40
C SER A 41 4.38 -9.27 2.39
N LEU A 42 4.66 -9.33 1.08
CA LEU A 42 3.62 -9.57 0.07
C LEU A 42 2.99 -10.96 0.20
N ARG A 43 3.78 -12.01 0.44
CA ARG A 43 3.25 -13.36 0.69
C ARG A 43 2.41 -13.43 1.96
N TRP A 44 2.85 -12.75 3.01
CA TRP A 44 2.06 -12.65 4.23
C TRP A 44 0.76 -11.88 3.98
N LEU A 45 0.81 -10.74 3.27
CA LEU A 45 -0.37 -9.94 2.97
C LEU A 45 -1.40 -10.75 2.16
N GLU A 46 -0.95 -11.47 1.14
CA GLU A 46 -1.77 -12.38 0.31
C GLU A 46 -2.53 -13.40 1.15
N THR A 47 -1.89 -13.95 2.18
CA THR A 47 -2.47 -15.04 2.99
C THR A 47 -3.28 -14.55 4.19
N ALA A 48 -2.82 -13.51 4.88
CA ALA A 48 -3.42 -13.01 6.12
C ALA A 48 -4.49 -11.94 5.90
N ARG A 49 -4.40 -11.21 4.77
CA ARG A 49 -5.21 -10.04 4.42
C ARG A 49 -5.47 -9.99 2.91
N PRO A 50 -6.19 -10.96 2.34
CA PRO A 50 -6.38 -11.08 0.88
C PRO A 50 -7.03 -9.84 0.25
N GLU A 51 -7.90 -9.13 0.97
CA GLU A 51 -8.46 -7.84 0.52
C GLU A 51 -7.37 -6.77 0.38
N GLY A 52 -6.56 -6.57 1.43
CA GLY A 52 -5.43 -5.64 1.39
C GLY A 52 -4.42 -5.99 0.29
N TYR A 53 -4.17 -7.29 0.06
CA TYR A 53 -3.33 -7.74 -1.04
C TYR A 53 -3.90 -7.37 -2.42
N ALA A 54 -5.21 -7.58 -2.63
CA ALA A 54 -5.86 -7.23 -3.89
C ALA A 54 -5.79 -5.71 -4.16
N LEU A 55 -6.02 -4.88 -3.13
CA LEU A 55 -5.89 -3.43 -3.24
C LEU A 55 -4.44 -2.99 -3.53
N TYR A 56 -3.48 -3.54 -2.78
CA TYR A 56 -2.07 -3.23 -2.97
C TYR A 56 -1.58 -3.61 -4.37
N THR A 57 -1.95 -4.80 -4.85
CA THR A 57 -1.54 -5.28 -6.18
C THR A 57 -2.19 -4.51 -7.32
N ASP A 58 -3.43 -4.05 -7.17
CA ASP A 58 -4.08 -3.14 -8.12
C ASP A 58 -3.33 -1.81 -8.19
N ALA A 59 -3.01 -1.21 -7.04
CA ALA A 59 -2.23 0.02 -6.95
C ALA A 59 -0.78 -0.13 -7.46
N LEU A 60 -0.18 -1.32 -7.31
CA LEU A 60 1.15 -1.62 -7.85
C LEU A 60 1.15 -1.80 -9.37
N SER A 61 0.10 -2.43 -9.91
CA SER A 61 0.05 -2.83 -11.33
C SER A 61 -0.45 -1.72 -12.24
N ARG A 62 -1.15 -0.72 -11.69
CA ARG A 62 -1.80 0.35 -12.44
C ARG A 62 -1.42 1.69 -11.83
N LEU A 63 -0.92 2.62 -12.64
CA LEU A 63 -0.73 4.03 -12.26
C LEU A 63 -2.09 4.77 -12.24
N ASP A 64 -3.05 4.20 -11.53
CA ASP A 64 -4.43 4.70 -11.42
C ASP A 64 -4.64 5.27 -10.03
N ALA A 65 -4.72 6.59 -9.91
CA ALA A 65 -4.88 7.30 -8.65
C ALA A 65 -6.00 6.71 -7.77
N ALA A 66 -7.10 6.25 -8.37
CA ALA A 66 -8.20 5.65 -7.63
C ALA A 66 -7.79 4.32 -6.96
N ALA A 67 -6.93 3.52 -7.58
CA ALA A 67 -6.39 2.29 -6.99
C ALA A 67 -5.51 2.60 -5.77
N LEU A 68 -4.64 3.60 -5.88
CA LEU A 68 -3.79 4.03 -4.79
C LEU A 68 -4.57 4.68 -3.64
N GLU A 69 -5.62 5.45 -3.95
CA GLU A 69 -6.56 5.99 -2.97
C GLU A 69 -7.28 4.87 -2.21
N ARG A 70 -7.78 3.83 -2.90
CA ARG A 70 -8.39 2.67 -2.23
C ARG A 70 -7.42 1.95 -1.29
N TRP A 71 -6.16 1.80 -1.71
CA TRP A 71 -5.13 1.22 -0.84
C TRP A 71 -4.87 2.07 0.40
N VAL A 72 -4.73 3.39 0.26
CA VAL A 72 -4.54 4.30 1.41
C VAL A 72 -5.76 4.28 2.33
N ALA A 73 -6.98 4.30 1.79
CA ALA A 73 -8.20 4.23 2.58
C ALA A 73 -8.31 2.93 3.38
N TYR A 74 -7.83 1.80 2.83
CA TYR A 74 -7.74 0.54 3.56
C TYR A 74 -6.78 0.64 4.77
N LEU A 75 -5.63 1.31 4.62
CA LEU A 75 -4.69 1.54 5.72
C LEU A 75 -5.28 2.47 6.80
N GLU A 76 -5.99 3.51 6.39
CA GLU A 76 -6.71 4.41 7.32
C GLU A 76 -7.77 3.63 8.11
N ALA A 77 -8.53 2.75 7.46
CA ALA A 77 -9.50 1.89 8.13
C ALA A 77 -8.84 0.90 9.13
N LEU A 78 -7.63 0.41 8.83
CA LEU A 78 -6.86 -0.40 9.78
C LEU A 78 -6.39 0.40 11.00
N LEU A 79 -6.04 1.67 10.81
CA LEU A 79 -5.64 2.57 11.89
C LEU A 79 -6.80 2.88 12.85
N ASP A 80 -8.02 2.98 12.33
CA ASP A 80 -9.23 3.32 13.08
C ASP A 80 -9.95 2.10 13.71
N GLY A 81 -9.47 0.88 13.45
CA GLY A 81 -10.03 -0.36 14.03
C GLY A 81 -9.71 -0.54 15.53
N PRO A 82 -10.50 -1.34 16.28
CA PRO A 82 -10.20 -1.63 17.68
C PRO A 82 -8.87 -2.39 17.81
N GLN A 83 -7.92 -1.79 18.55
CA GLN A 83 -6.59 -2.34 18.84
C GLN A 83 -6.63 -3.54 19.78
#